data_AF-A0A939IRG0-F1
#
_entry.id   AF-A0A939IRG0-F1
#
_cell.length_a   1.000
_cell.length_b   1.000
_cell.length_c   1.000
_cell.angle_alpha   90.00
_cell.angle_beta   90.00
_cell.angle_gamma   90.00
#
_symmetry.space_group_name_H-M   'P 1'
#
loop_
_entity.id
_entity.type
_entity.pdbx_description
1 polymer ?
#
loop_
_entity_poly.entity_id
_entity_poly.type
_entity_poly.pdbx_seq_one_letter_code
_entity_poly.pdbx_strand_id
1 'polypeptide(L)'
;MSILTRPKKYLWVWFLWLALFYGVWLWLMAGEGLWPTAVEHWPMALAMAIGSYAAGSTPMGGGTVGFPVLVLLFEQPASLGRDFSFAIQAIGMTSASIFILARRQPLAWAILTGAMLGALVGTPLGIFLIAPHIPELWIKLVFAVVWASFGLLHLYRLNEIAGHSGMTEFNENWDFRLGIWIGLLAGATVASVTGVGIDMVLYTALVLICRADLKIAIPTSVVIMAFTSVLGVAVKTVSGQGLQSGVFENWLAAAPVVALGAPLGVFIVARIGRKPTLMVVATLCVGQFVWTLFSEQKVLGLSGILISLFAVGACLAGFERLRGWGAELVGENPSQTPSKEGAVLTKLADSRDS
;
A
#
# COMPACT_ATOMS: atom_id res chain seq x y z
N MET A 1 25.28 -27.81 5.78
CA MET A 1 25.22 -27.14 7.10
C MET A 1 23.77 -26.82 7.38
N SER A 2 23.18 -27.37 8.45
CA SER A 2 21.74 -27.35 8.69
C SER A 2 21.20 -25.92 8.83
N ILE A 3 20.18 -25.59 8.04
CA ILE A 3 19.46 -24.33 8.10
C ILE A 3 18.55 -24.39 9.33
N LEU A 4 19.15 -24.21 10.51
CA LEU A 4 18.40 -23.91 11.73
C LEU A 4 17.77 -22.53 11.51
N THR A 5 16.47 -22.52 11.26
CA THR A 5 15.65 -21.31 11.26
C THR A 5 15.90 -20.57 12.58
N ARG A 6 16.59 -19.42 12.51
CA ARG A 6 16.85 -18.60 13.70
C ARG A 6 15.53 -18.37 14.46
N PRO A 7 15.47 -18.61 15.77
CA PRO A 7 14.23 -18.52 16.53
C PRO A 7 13.63 -17.12 16.42
N LYS A 8 12.29 -17.06 16.45
CA LYS A 8 11.45 -15.85 16.36
C LYS A 8 11.60 -14.95 17.60
N LYS A 9 12.83 -14.49 17.91
CA LYS A 9 13.25 -13.95 19.21
C LYS A 9 12.47 -12.74 19.71
N TYR A 10 11.82 -11.97 18.83
CA TYR A 10 11.17 -10.70 19.21
C TYR A 10 9.67 -10.66 18.97
N LEU A 11 9.01 -11.80 18.66
CA LEU A 11 7.56 -11.80 18.46
C LEU A 11 6.76 -11.38 19.70
N TRP A 12 7.35 -11.49 20.89
CA TRP A 12 6.74 -10.98 22.12
C TRP A 12 6.44 -9.47 22.05
N VAL A 13 7.22 -8.68 21.28
CA VAL A 13 6.96 -7.25 21.08
C VAL A 13 5.65 -7.03 20.33
N TRP A 14 5.36 -7.88 19.34
CA TRP A 14 4.09 -7.84 18.63
C TRP A 14 2.92 -8.29 19.53
N PHE A 15 3.10 -9.32 20.34
CA PHE A 15 2.08 -9.72 21.34
C PHE A 15 1.84 -8.64 22.40
N LEU A 16 2.88 -7.93 22.83
CA LEU A 16 2.77 -6.79 23.74
C LEU A 16 1.94 -5.66 23.10
N TRP A 17 2.21 -5.33 21.83
CA TRP A 17 1.42 -4.37 21.07
C TRP A 17 -0.06 -4.79 20.99
N LEU A 18 -0.34 -6.05 20.67
CA LEU A 18 -1.72 -6.55 20.65
C LEU A 18 -2.39 -6.47 22.02
N ALA A 19 -1.69 -6.87 23.08
CA ALA A 19 -2.21 -6.79 24.44
C ALA A 19 -2.54 -5.34 24.84
N LEU A 20 -1.67 -4.39 24.48
CA LEU A 20 -1.90 -2.96 24.71
C LEU A 20 -3.12 -2.47 23.90
N PHE A 21 -3.15 -2.76 22.60
CA PHE A 21 -4.23 -2.35 21.72
C PHE A 21 -5.59 -2.91 22.18
N TYR A 22 -5.69 -4.23 22.41
CA TYR A 22 -6.92 -4.83 22.88
C TYR A 22 -7.28 -4.40 24.29
N GLY A 23 -6.30 -4.14 25.16
CA GLY A 23 -6.53 -3.58 26.49
C GLY A 23 -7.19 -2.20 26.43
N VAL A 24 -6.65 -1.30 25.61
CA VAL A 24 -7.23 0.04 25.39
C VAL A 24 -8.59 -0.05 24.70
N TRP A 25 -8.72 -0.88 23.66
CA TRP A 25 -9.97 -1.06 22.93
C TRP A 25 -11.07 -1.64 23.82
N LEU A 26 -10.78 -2.65 24.66
CA LEU A 26 -11.73 -3.21 25.61
C LEU A 26 -12.11 -2.22 26.71
N TRP A 27 -11.14 -1.44 27.19
CA TRP A 27 -11.41 -0.38 28.16
C TRP A 27 -12.36 0.68 27.58
N LEU A 28 -12.18 1.08 26.32
CA LEU A 28 -13.11 1.98 25.61
C LEU A 28 -14.50 1.33 25.42
N MET A 29 -14.56 0.09 24.95
CA MET A 29 -15.83 -0.64 24.74
C MET A 29 -16.64 -0.81 26.01
N ALA A 30 -15.98 -1.20 27.10
CA ALA A 30 -16.63 -1.46 28.38
C ALA A 30 -16.94 -0.16 29.13
N GLY A 31 -16.05 0.84 29.07
CA GLY A 31 -16.21 2.11 29.77
C GLY A 31 -17.35 2.96 29.22
N GLU A 32 -17.50 3.02 27.90
CA GLU A 32 -18.49 3.86 27.21
C GLU A 32 -19.71 3.06 26.69
N GLY A 33 -19.77 1.75 26.96
CA GLY A 33 -20.89 0.91 26.55
C GLY A 33 -21.09 0.79 25.02
N LEU A 34 -20.01 0.88 24.24
CA LEU A 34 -20.02 1.03 22.78
C LEU A 34 -20.26 -0.27 21.99
N TRP A 35 -20.57 -1.37 22.67
CA TRP A 35 -20.86 -2.66 22.04
C TRP A 35 -21.98 -2.60 20.99
N PRO A 36 -23.13 -1.92 21.23
CA PRO A 36 -24.18 -1.82 20.23
C PRO A 36 -23.70 -1.10 18.96
N THR A 37 -22.93 -0.03 19.11
CA THR A 37 -22.36 0.74 17.99
C THR A 37 -21.41 -0.10 17.14
N ALA A 38 -20.55 -0.91 17.78
CA ALA A 38 -19.64 -1.80 17.08
C ALA A 38 -20.40 -2.91 16.32
N VAL A 39 -21.49 -3.43 16.90
CA VAL A 39 -22.35 -4.43 16.25
C VAL A 39 -23.09 -3.83 15.06
N GLU A 40 -23.58 -2.60 15.15
CA GLU A 40 -24.23 -1.91 14.03
C GLU A 40 -23.30 -1.77 12.81
N HIS A 41 -22.01 -1.56 13.07
CA HIS A 41 -20.98 -1.39 12.03
C HIS A 41 -20.22 -2.68 11.67
N TRP A 42 -20.76 -3.86 12.02
CA TRP A 42 -20.17 -5.17 11.69
C TRP A 42 -19.83 -5.38 10.20
N PRO A 43 -20.56 -4.82 9.19
CA PRO A 43 -20.21 -5.02 7.79
C PRO A 43 -18.82 -4.48 7.46
N MET A 44 -18.40 -3.40 8.12
CA MET A 44 -17.06 -2.83 7.96
C MET A 44 -15.99 -3.77 8.54
N ALA A 45 -16.27 -4.42 9.67
CA ALA A 45 -15.38 -5.43 10.25
C ALA A 45 -15.20 -6.63 9.30
N LEU A 46 -16.28 -7.09 8.66
CA LEU A 46 -16.22 -8.16 7.66
C LEU A 46 -15.39 -7.76 6.44
N ALA A 47 -15.68 -6.59 5.85
CA ALA A 47 -14.92 -6.06 4.73
C ALA A 47 -13.43 -5.96 5.06
N MET A 48 -13.11 -5.47 6.26
CA MET A 48 -11.73 -5.34 6.72
C MET A 48 -11.08 -6.66 7.14
N ALA A 49 -11.81 -7.73 7.42
CA ALA A 49 -11.24 -9.06 7.60
C ALA A 49 -10.53 -9.52 6.32
N ILE A 50 -11.20 -9.34 5.18
CA ILE A 50 -10.65 -9.64 3.86
C ILE A 50 -9.58 -8.61 3.48
N GLY A 51 -9.89 -7.32 3.67
CA GLY A 51 -9.02 -6.22 3.29
C GLY A 51 -7.69 -6.18 4.03
N SER A 52 -7.68 -6.44 5.33
CA SER A 52 -6.43 -6.44 6.13
C SER A 52 -5.48 -7.57 5.77
N TYR A 53 -6.01 -8.77 5.47
CA TYR A 53 -5.22 -9.87 4.95
C TYR A 53 -4.54 -9.51 3.63
N ALA A 54 -5.31 -8.98 2.67
CA ALA A 54 -4.79 -8.51 1.38
C ALA A 54 -3.76 -7.40 1.57
N ALA A 55 -4.01 -6.50 2.53
CA ALA A 55 -3.14 -5.37 2.78
C ALA A 55 -1.78 -5.74 3.36
N GLY A 56 -1.74 -6.68 4.31
CA GLY A 56 -0.46 -7.15 4.85
C GLY A 56 0.37 -7.97 3.86
N SER A 57 -0.27 -8.52 2.82
CA SER A 57 0.36 -9.41 1.86
C SER A 57 0.80 -8.70 0.56
N THR A 58 0.45 -7.43 0.39
CA THR A 58 0.71 -6.62 -0.81
C THR A 58 1.17 -5.21 -0.41
N PRO A 59 1.71 -4.40 -1.33
CA PRO A 59 2.09 -3.01 -1.02
C PRO A 59 0.89 -2.05 -1.02
N MET A 60 -0.32 -2.58 -0.83
CA MET A 60 -1.57 -1.81 -0.83
C MET A 60 -2.12 -1.85 0.58
N GLY A 61 -2.21 -0.71 1.25
CA GLY A 61 -2.70 -0.66 2.61
C GLY A 61 -4.20 -0.98 2.74
N GLY A 62 -4.66 -1.20 3.98
CA GLY A 62 -6.04 -1.63 4.28
C GLY A 62 -7.12 -0.63 3.82
N GLY A 63 -6.76 0.65 3.69
CA GLY A 63 -7.62 1.68 3.10
C GLY A 63 -8.03 1.37 1.66
N THR A 64 -7.27 0.54 0.94
CA THR A 64 -7.60 0.09 -0.43
C THR A 64 -8.94 -0.63 -0.52
N VAL A 65 -9.31 -1.36 0.54
CA VAL A 65 -10.62 -2.03 0.63
C VAL A 65 -11.61 -1.19 1.45
N GLY A 66 -11.13 -0.55 2.52
CA GLY A 66 -11.97 0.29 3.38
C GLY A 66 -12.62 1.46 2.64
N PHE A 67 -11.86 2.17 1.81
CA PHE A 67 -12.35 3.34 1.10
C PHE A 67 -13.47 3.00 0.11
N PRO A 68 -13.32 2.04 -0.84
CA PRO A 68 -14.41 1.69 -1.75
C PRO A 68 -15.66 1.16 -1.04
N VAL A 69 -15.49 0.39 0.04
CA VAL A 69 -16.64 -0.14 0.79
C VAL A 69 -17.42 1.00 1.44
N LEU A 70 -16.75 1.94 2.12
CA LEU A 70 -17.45 3.07 2.71
C LEU A 70 -18.05 4.00 1.65
N VAL A 71 -17.28 4.33 0.61
CA VAL A 71 -17.59 5.44 -0.29
C VAL A 71 -18.48 5.01 -1.47
N LEU A 72 -18.31 3.78 -1.98
CA LEU A 72 -19.05 3.27 -3.13
C LEU A 72 -20.14 2.28 -2.75
N LEU A 73 -19.93 1.45 -1.71
CA LEU A 73 -20.92 0.46 -1.28
C LEU A 73 -21.89 1.03 -0.23
N PHE A 74 -21.39 1.78 0.75
CA PHE A 74 -22.22 2.43 1.78
C PHE A 74 -22.54 3.89 1.50
N GLU A 75 -22.15 4.38 0.31
CA GLU A 75 -22.45 5.73 -0.21
C GLU A 75 -22.07 6.86 0.77
N GLN A 76 -21.01 6.66 1.55
CA GLN A 76 -20.48 7.65 2.48
C GLN A 76 -19.60 8.70 1.76
N PRO A 77 -19.38 9.88 2.36
CA PRO A 77 -18.46 10.88 1.81
C PRO A 77 -17.04 10.32 1.61
N ALA A 78 -16.35 10.73 0.54
CA ALA A 78 -14.98 10.29 0.29
C ALA A 78 -13.99 10.85 1.33
N SER A 79 -14.29 12.02 1.88
CA SER A 79 -13.62 12.57 3.06
C SER A 79 -13.68 11.62 4.28
N LEU A 80 -14.79 10.91 4.50
CA LEU A 80 -14.93 9.90 5.56
C LEU A 80 -14.06 8.69 5.23
N GLY A 81 -14.12 8.22 3.98
CA GLY A 81 -13.27 7.13 3.50
C GLY A 81 -11.78 7.42 3.65
N ARG A 82 -11.33 8.66 3.39
CA ARG A 82 -9.95 9.13 3.61
C ARG A 82 -9.57 9.04 5.08
N ASP A 83 -10.36 9.64 5.95
CA ASP A 83 -10.06 9.70 7.38
C ASP A 83 -10.08 8.31 8.02
N PHE A 84 -11.05 7.48 7.63
CA PHE A 84 -11.10 6.08 8.00
C PHE A 84 -9.87 5.32 7.50
N SER A 85 -9.43 5.57 6.27
CA SER A 85 -8.21 4.94 5.72
C SER A 85 -6.98 5.29 6.54
N PHE A 86 -6.82 6.53 6.98
CA PHE A 86 -5.75 6.89 7.92
C PHE A 86 -5.92 6.15 9.27
N ALA A 87 -7.11 6.20 9.87
CA ALA A 87 -7.36 5.61 11.19
C ALA A 87 -7.16 4.09 11.22
N ILE A 88 -7.67 3.36 10.23
CA ILE A 88 -7.62 1.91 10.21
C ILE A 88 -6.20 1.39 9.94
N GLN A 89 -5.43 2.11 9.12
CA GLN A 89 -4.06 1.76 8.80
C GLN A 89 -3.09 2.12 9.92
N ALA A 90 -3.36 3.18 10.68
CA ALA A 90 -2.61 3.51 11.89
C ALA A 90 -2.62 2.36 12.91
N ILE A 91 -3.62 1.47 12.85
CA ILE A 91 -3.66 0.22 13.64
C ILE A 91 -3.08 -0.95 12.86
N GLY A 92 -3.62 -1.24 11.68
CA GLY A 92 -3.25 -2.43 10.90
C GLY A 92 -1.81 -2.44 10.42
N MET A 93 -1.41 -1.37 9.73
CA MET A 93 -0.07 -1.25 9.15
C MET A 93 0.97 -1.08 10.26
N THR A 94 0.62 -0.45 11.38
CA THR A 94 1.49 -0.40 12.58
C THR A 94 1.68 -1.79 13.17
N SER A 95 0.61 -2.57 13.35
CA SER A 95 0.70 -3.95 13.82
C SER A 95 1.56 -4.82 12.88
N ALA A 96 1.34 -4.70 11.56
CA ALA A 96 2.11 -5.40 10.55
C ALA A 96 3.59 -4.95 10.55
N SER A 97 3.87 -3.66 10.71
CA SER A 97 5.22 -3.10 10.80
C SER A 97 5.97 -3.62 12.02
N ILE A 98 5.32 -3.67 13.19
CA ILE A 98 5.89 -4.27 14.39
C ILE A 98 6.21 -5.75 14.15
N PHE A 99 5.31 -6.48 13.48
CA PHE A 99 5.53 -7.89 13.12
C PHE A 99 6.72 -8.06 12.15
N ILE A 100 6.81 -7.22 11.12
CA ILE A 100 7.90 -7.15 10.14
C ILE A 100 9.24 -6.93 10.84
N LEU A 101 9.32 -5.93 11.72
CA LEU A 101 10.51 -5.58 12.49
C LEU A 101 10.89 -6.69 13.49
N ALA A 102 9.91 -7.25 14.20
CA ALA A 102 10.12 -8.38 15.12
C ALA A 102 10.66 -9.63 14.42
N ARG A 103 10.32 -9.80 13.13
CA ARG A 103 10.82 -10.89 12.28
C ARG A 103 12.11 -10.55 11.53
N ARG A 104 12.61 -9.31 11.66
CA ARG A 104 13.80 -8.79 10.96
C ARG A 104 13.73 -9.03 9.45
N GLN A 105 12.57 -8.77 8.86
CA GLN A 105 12.47 -8.76 7.40
C GLN A 105 13.31 -7.60 6.84
N PRO A 106 13.91 -7.78 5.66
CA PRO A 106 14.79 -6.76 5.07
C PRO A 106 13.96 -5.53 4.64
N LEU A 107 14.54 -4.35 4.85
CA LEU A 107 13.93 -3.05 4.55
C LEU A 107 14.95 -2.18 3.81
N ALA A 108 14.47 -1.36 2.86
CA ALA A 108 15.31 -0.37 2.17
C ALA A 108 15.44 0.89 3.04
N TRP A 109 16.29 0.83 4.06
CA TRP A 109 16.37 1.84 5.13
C TRP A 109 16.68 3.26 4.66
N ALA A 110 17.59 3.44 3.70
CA ALA A 110 17.95 4.76 3.18
C ALA A 110 16.72 5.45 2.55
N ILE A 111 16.07 4.77 1.60
CA ILE A 111 14.85 5.27 0.93
C ILE A 111 13.71 5.44 1.95
N LEU A 112 13.52 4.48 2.86
CA LEU A 112 12.46 4.53 3.88
C LEU A 112 12.63 5.74 4.80
N THR A 113 13.83 5.97 5.32
CA THR A 113 14.11 7.08 6.24
C THR A 113 13.92 8.42 5.53
N GLY A 114 14.41 8.53 4.28
CA GLY A 114 14.14 9.69 3.44
C GLY A 114 12.64 9.92 3.25
N ALA A 115 11.89 8.87 2.92
CA ALA A 115 10.44 8.95 2.73
C ALA A 115 9.68 9.33 3.99
N MET A 116 10.10 8.85 5.17
CA MET A 116 9.51 9.28 6.44
C MET A 116 9.76 10.77 6.70
N LEU A 117 10.97 11.27 6.44
CA LEU A 117 11.29 12.70 6.55
C LEU A 117 10.51 13.55 5.53
N GLY A 118 10.36 13.07 4.30
CA GLY A 118 9.53 13.69 3.30
C GLY A 118 8.06 13.75 3.73
N ALA A 119 7.51 12.63 4.21
CA ALA A 119 6.12 12.53 4.64
C ALA A 119 5.82 13.39 5.88
N LEU A 120 6.79 13.57 6.78
CA LEU A 120 6.68 14.51 7.93
C LEU A 120 6.30 15.92 7.50
N VAL A 121 6.74 16.36 6.32
CA VAL A 121 6.40 17.67 5.77
C VAL A 121 5.26 17.57 4.78
N GLY A 122 5.31 16.58 3.88
CA GLY A 122 4.35 16.40 2.80
C GLY A 122 2.95 16.17 3.30
N THR A 123 2.75 15.21 4.21
CA THR A 123 1.41 14.84 4.69
C THR A 123 0.69 15.99 5.38
N PRO A 124 1.30 16.74 6.33
CA PRO A 124 0.67 17.94 6.89
C PRO A 124 0.36 19.00 5.83
N LEU A 125 1.30 19.31 4.94
CA LEU A 125 1.07 20.29 3.86
C LEU A 125 -0.11 19.88 2.98
N GLY A 126 -0.21 18.61 2.63
CA GLY A 126 -1.33 18.07 1.90
C GLY A 126 -2.65 18.19 2.64
N ILE A 127 -2.68 17.83 3.92
CA ILE A 127 -3.89 17.89 4.77
C ILE A 127 -4.40 19.33 4.91
N PHE A 128 -3.51 20.31 5.06
CA PHE A 128 -3.93 21.70 5.28
C PHE A 128 -4.13 22.50 3.98
N LEU A 129 -3.34 22.25 2.94
CA LEU A 129 -3.28 23.12 1.75
C LEU A 129 -3.85 22.49 0.49
N ILE A 130 -4.01 21.16 0.44
CA ILE A 130 -4.43 20.46 -0.79
C ILE A 130 -5.78 19.78 -0.58
N ALA A 131 -5.87 18.88 0.38
CA ALA A 131 -7.04 18.05 0.63
C ALA A 131 -8.35 18.84 0.84
N PRO A 132 -8.37 20.02 1.51
CA PRO A 132 -9.61 20.79 1.69
C PRO A 132 -10.16 21.40 0.40
N HIS A 133 -9.32 21.55 -0.63
CA HIS A 133 -9.70 22.14 -1.92
C HIS A 133 -10.09 21.12 -2.98
N ILE A 134 -9.99 19.82 -2.67
CA ILE A 134 -10.32 18.76 -3.63
C ILE A 134 -11.76 18.29 -3.40
N PRO A 135 -12.65 18.44 -4.40
CA PRO A 135 -14.04 17.99 -4.27
C PRO A 135 -14.13 16.46 -4.14
N GLU A 136 -15.19 15.99 -3.48
CA GLU A 136 -15.45 14.57 -3.20
C GLU A 136 -15.32 13.67 -4.45
N LEU A 137 -15.87 14.09 -5.59
CA LEU A 137 -15.76 13.35 -6.86
C LEU A 137 -14.30 13.15 -7.28
N TRP A 138 -13.48 14.19 -7.14
CA TRP A 138 -12.06 14.11 -7.49
C TRP A 138 -11.29 13.18 -6.54
N ILE A 139 -11.66 13.10 -5.26
CA ILE A 139 -11.07 12.12 -4.34
C ILE A 139 -11.37 10.70 -4.82
N LYS A 140 -12.64 10.40 -5.17
CA LYS A 140 -13.03 9.09 -5.71
C LYS A 140 -12.27 8.75 -6.99
N LEU A 141 -12.16 9.71 -7.92
CA LEU A 141 -11.47 9.52 -9.19
C LEU A 141 -9.97 9.37 -9.04
N VAL A 142 -9.30 10.21 -8.24
CA VAL A 142 -7.86 10.11 -7.98
C VAL A 142 -7.53 8.75 -7.37
N PHE A 143 -8.31 8.32 -6.37
CA PHE A 143 -8.17 6.99 -5.79
C PHE A 143 -8.36 5.90 -6.85
N ALA A 144 -9.44 5.94 -7.63
CA ALA A 144 -9.73 4.92 -8.62
C ALA A 144 -8.66 4.86 -9.74
N VAL A 145 -8.20 6.00 -10.25
CA VAL A 145 -7.19 6.09 -11.31
C VAL A 145 -5.82 5.58 -10.83
N VAL A 146 -5.37 6.00 -9.65
CA VAL A 146 -4.06 5.58 -9.12
C VAL A 146 -4.05 4.07 -8.87
N TRP A 147 -5.12 3.52 -8.30
CA TRP A 147 -5.23 2.08 -8.04
C TRP A 147 -5.38 1.27 -9.32
N ALA A 148 -6.18 1.72 -10.28
CA ALA A 148 -6.27 1.08 -11.60
C ALA A 148 -4.92 1.01 -12.29
N SER A 149 -4.19 2.13 -12.30
CA SER A 149 -2.87 2.24 -12.94
C SER A 149 -1.88 1.28 -12.30
N PHE A 150 -1.86 1.22 -10.96
CA PHE A 150 -1.04 0.27 -10.22
C PHE A 150 -1.42 -1.18 -10.51
N GLY A 151 -2.72 -1.50 -10.51
CA GLY A 151 -3.24 -2.82 -10.82
C GLY A 151 -2.86 -3.26 -12.23
N LEU A 152 -3.08 -2.41 -13.23
CA LEU A 152 -2.72 -2.69 -14.63
C LEU A 152 -1.22 -2.90 -14.83
N LEU A 153 -0.38 -2.09 -14.18
CA LEU A 153 1.08 -2.29 -14.18
C LEU A 153 1.43 -3.70 -13.70
N HIS A 154 0.83 -4.15 -12.59
CA HIS A 154 1.10 -5.47 -12.03
C HIS A 154 0.56 -6.60 -12.90
N LEU A 155 -0.62 -6.43 -13.51
CA LEU A 155 -1.19 -7.44 -14.42
C LEU A 155 -0.33 -7.60 -15.68
N TYR A 156 0.18 -6.49 -16.23
CA TYR A 156 0.98 -6.48 -17.46
C TYR A 156 2.45 -6.93 -17.23
N ARG A 157 3.08 -6.54 -16.12
CA ARG A 157 4.52 -6.75 -15.86
C ARG A 157 4.83 -7.72 -14.72
N LEU A 158 3.85 -8.53 -14.29
CA LEU A 158 3.98 -9.37 -13.10
C LEU A 158 5.25 -10.25 -13.09
N ASN A 159 5.55 -10.88 -14.22
CA ASN A 159 6.66 -11.84 -14.32
C ASN A 159 8.02 -11.16 -14.16
N GLU A 160 8.17 -9.95 -14.70
CA GLU A 160 9.39 -9.15 -14.56
C GLU A 160 9.55 -8.66 -13.12
N ILE A 161 8.50 -8.04 -12.58
CA ILE A 161 8.47 -7.51 -11.21
C ILE A 161 8.76 -8.60 -10.18
N ALA A 162 8.15 -9.78 -10.34
CA ALA A 162 8.37 -10.92 -9.45
C ALA A 162 9.67 -11.69 -9.71
N GLY A 163 10.37 -11.41 -10.81
CA GLY A 163 11.60 -12.07 -11.21
C GLY A 163 12.87 -11.47 -10.61
N HIS A 164 12.82 -10.22 -10.14
CA HIS A 164 13.98 -9.58 -9.50
C HIS A 164 14.35 -10.25 -8.17
N SER A 165 15.66 -10.38 -7.92
CA SER A 165 16.21 -10.90 -6.67
C SER A 165 17.25 -9.94 -6.12
N GLY A 166 17.17 -9.65 -4.82
CA GLY A 166 18.00 -8.61 -4.19
C GLY A 166 17.46 -7.19 -4.45
N MET A 167 18.31 -6.19 -4.33
CA MET A 167 18.02 -4.79 -4.68
C MET A 167 19.29 -4.23 -5.28
N THR A 168 19.18 -3.39 -6.32
CA THR A 168 20.37 -2.77 -6.88
C THR A 168 20.89 -1.75 -5.89
N GLU A 169 22.11 -1.97 -5.40
CA GLU A 169 22.77 -1.06 -4.45
C GLU A 169 23.26 0.18 -5.20
N PHE A 170 22.45 1.24 -5.14
CA PHE A 170 22.91 2.59 -5.50
C PHE A 170 23.66 3.24 -4.33
N ASN A 171 24.07 4.49 -4.51
CA ASN A 171 24.60 5.31 -3.42
C ASN A 171 23.49 5.60 -2.39
N GLU A 172 23.72 5.28 -1.11
CA GLU A 172 22.77 5.52 -0.01
C GLU A 172 22.27 6.96 0.05
N ASN A 173 23.09 7.95 -0.32
CA ASN A 173 22.67 9.36 -0.37
C ASN A 173 21.65 9.63 -1.48
N TRP A 174 21.78 8.96 -2.62
CA TRP A 174 20.82 9.09 -3.71
C TRP A 174 19.49 8.45 -3.32
N ASP A 175 19.54 7.25 -2.75
CA ASP A 175 18.39 6.53 -2.20
C ASP A 175 17.63 7.36 -1.17
N PHE A 176 18.37 7.96 -0.22
CA PHE A 176 17.80 8.83 0.80
C PHE A 176 17.11 10.06 0.20
N ARG A 177 17.74 10.73 -0.77
CA ARG A 177 17.16 11.90 -1.46
C ARG A 177 15.93 11.53 -2.29
N LEU A 178 15.97 10.39 -2.97
CA LEU A 178 14.81 9.86 -3.68
C LEU A 178 13.66 9.61 -2.70
N GLY A 179 13.95 9.00 -1.55
CA GLY A 179 13.02 8.82 -0.45
C GLY A 179 12.36 10.14 -0.04
N ILE A 180 13.14 11.19 0.25
CA ILE A 180 12.62 12.52 0.63
C ILE A 180 11.59 13.02 -0.38
N TRP A 181 11.92 13.01 -1.67
CA TRP A 181 11.02 13.51 -2.70
C TRP A 181 9.75 12.67 -2.83
N ILE A 182 9.87 11.34 -2.76
CA ILE A 182 8.71 10.45 -2.78
C ILE A 182 7.81 10.74 -1.58
N GLY A 183 8.37 10.77 -0.37
CA GLY A 183 7.62 11.01 0.85
C GLY A 183 6.93 12.37 0.85
N LEU A 184 7.63 13.40 0.41
CA LEU A 184 7.09 14.77 0.31
C LEU A 184 5.93 14.83 -0.70
N LEU A 185 6.15 14.38 -1.92
CA LEU A 185 5.17 14.51 -3.01
C LEU A 185 3.98 13.57 -2.80
N ALA A 186 4.22 12.29 -2.51
CA ALA A 186 3.15 11.32 -2.29
C ALA A 186 2.39 11.61 -0.99
N GLY A 187 3.09 12.06 0.05
CA GLY A 187 2.49 12.53 1.30
C GLY A 187 1.56 13.72 1.08
N ALA A 188 2.03 14.74 0.34
CA ALA A 188 1.27 15.95 0.07
C ALA A 188 0.09 15.73 -0.86
N THR A 189 0.20 14.84 -1.85
CA THR A 189 -0.82 14.65 -2.89
C THR A 189 -1.69 13.43 -2.62
N VAL A 190 -1.19 12.22 -2.87
CA VAL A 190 -2.01 11.00 -2.83
C VAL A 190 -2.48 10.70 -1.41
N ALA A 191 -1.55 10.60 -0.46
CA ALA A 191 -1.86 10.16 0.90
C ALA A 191 -2.77 11.14 1.64
N SER A 192 -2.52 12.45 1.55
CA SER A 192 -3.36 13.46 2.21
C SER A 192 -4.79 13.52 1.67
N VAL A 193 -5.00 13.13 0.41
CA VAL A 193 -6.29 13.23 -0.28
C VAL A 193 -7.11 11.96 -0.10
N THR A 194 -6.48 10.79 -0.17
CA THR A 194 -7.19 9.50 -0.14
C THR A 194 -6.98 8.72 1.16
N GLY A 195 -6.04 9.14 2.02
CA GLY A 195 -5.71 8.47 3.27
C GLY A 195 -4.79 7.26 3.12
N VAL A 196 -4.35 6.95 1.89
CA VAL A 196 -3.51 5.80 1.52
C VAL A 196 -2.71 6.11 0.24
N GLY A 197 -1.75 5.27 -0.14
CA GLY A 197 -1.11 5.32 -1.47
C GLY A 197 0.37 5.73 -1.46
N ILE A 198 0.89 6.25 -0.35
CA ILE A 198 2.34 6.49 -0.21
C ILE A 198 3.14 5.17 -0.24
N ASP A 199 2.57 4.09 0.29
CA ASP A 199 3.07 2.72 0.14
C ASP A 199 3.22 2.33 -1.32
N MET A 200 2.19 2.53 -2.13
CA MET A 200 2.18 2.17 -3.53
C MET A 200 3.20 2.98 -4.33
N VAL A 201 3.32 4.28 -4.06
CA VAL A 201 4.30 5.14 -4.75
C VAL A 201 5.72 4.73 -4.36
N LEU A 202 6.00 4.53 -3.07
CA LEU A 202 7.31 4.08 -2.60
C LEU A 202 7.66 2.69 -3.14
N TYR A 203 6.72 1.76 -3.08
CA TYR A 203 6.88 0.42 -3.63
C TYR A 203 7.17 0.47 -5.14
N THR A 204 6.44 1.30 -5.89
CA THR A 204 6.61 1.41 -7.35
C THR A 204 8.01 1.95 -7.67
N ALA A 205 8.51 2.93 -6.91
CA ALA A 205 9.88 3.39 -7.05
C ALA A 205 10.91 2.29 -6.72
N LEU A 206 10.70 1.54 -5.63
CA LEU A 206 11.58 0.44 -5.25
C LEU A 206 11.65 -0.66 -6.32
N VAL A 207 10.50 -1.04 -6.87
CA VAL A 207 10.42 -2.15 -7.84
C VAL A 207 10.85 -1.72 -9.25
N LEU A 208 10.48 -0.53 -9.71
CA LEU A 208 10.76 -0.10 -11.08
C LEU A 208 12.11 0.60 -11.23
N ILE A 209 12.49 1.43 -10.25
CA ILE A 209 13.73 2.21 -10.31
C ILE A 209 14.88 1.43 -9.67
N CYS A 210 14.66 0.88 -8.46
CA CYS A 210 15.69 0.20 -7.67
C CYS A 210 15.72 -1.32 -7.87
N ARG A 211 14.89 -1.85 -8.78
CA ARG A 211 14.75 -3.28 -9.09
C ARG A 211 14.70 -4.18 -7.85
N ALA A 212 14.07 -3.68 -6.79
CA ALA A 212 14.03 -4.34 -5.50
C ALA A 212 13.13 -5.59 -5.52
N ASP A 213 13.59 -6.66 -4.88
CA ASP A 213 12.80 -7.85 -4.59
C ASP A 213 11.58 -7.46 -3.76
N LEU A 214 10.45 -8.07 -4.09
CA LEU A 214 9.19 -7.94 -3.37
C LEU A 214 9.30 -8.30 -1.87
N LYS A 215 10.33 -9.07 -1.48
CA LYS A 215 10.68 -9.35 -0.07
C LYS A 215 11.18 -8.11 0.69
N ILE A 216 11.70 -7.11 -0.01
CA ILE A 216 12.19 -5.84 0.55
C ILE A 216 11.17 -4.74 0.30
N ALA A 217 10.63 -4.66 -0.92
CA ALA A 217 9.73 -3.58 -1.32
C ALA A 217 8.39 -3.59 -0.55
N ILE A 218 7.75 -4.75 -0.40
CA ILE A 218 6.46 -4.85 0.32
C ILE A 218 6.63 -4.46 1.79
N PRO A 219 7.55 -5.04 2.57
CA PRO A 219 7.69 -4.65 3.97
C PRO A 219 8.08 -3.17 4.14
N THR A 220 8.91 -2.62 3.24
CA THR A 220 9.26 -1.20 3.26
C THR A 220 8.04 -0.30 3.04
N SER A 221 7.18 -0.66 2.08
CA SER A 221 5.92 0.05 1.82
C SER A 221 4.95 0.00 2.99
N VAL A 222 4.88 -1.13 3.70
CA VAL A 222 4.01 -1.28 4.89
C VAL A 222 4.44 -0.32 6.01
N VAL A 223 5.74 -0.18 6.23
CA VAL A 223 6.29 0.69 7.28
C VAL A 223 6.05 2.17 6.99
N ILE A 224 6.26 2.64 5.75
CA ILE A 224 5.98 4.04 5.40
C ILE A 224 4.48 4.36 5.52
N MET A 225 3.61 3.43 5.17
CA MET A 225 2.16 3.63 5.30
C MET A 225 1.75 3.70 6.77
N ALA A 226 2.27 2.81 7.62
CA ALA A 226 2.04 2.87 9.06
C ALA A 226 2.44 4.24 9.63
N PHE A 227 3.65 4.70 9.29
CA PHE A 227 4.15 6.00 9.71
C PHE A 227 3.25 7.15 9.26
N THR A 228 2.90 7.16 7.97
CA THR A 228 2.10 8.22 7.36
C THR A 228 0.67 8.25 7.88
N SER A 229 0.09 7.08 8.18
CA SER A 229 -1.24 6.97 8.79
C SER A 229 -1.27 7.49 10.21
N VAL A 230 -0.29 7.13 11.04
CA VAL A 230 -0.17 7.66 12.40
C VAL A 230 0.02 9.19 12.35
N LEU A 231 0.87 9.67 11.45
CA LEU A 231 1.08 11.09 11.24
C LEU A 231 -0.21 11.80 10.79
N GLY A 232 -0.94 11.26 9.83
CA GLY A 232 -2.20 11.83 9.34
C GLY A 232 -3.25 11.96 10.45
N VAL A 233 -3.46 10.89 11.23
CA VAL A 233 -4.35 10.94 12.41
C VAL A 233 -3.88 11.96 13.43
N ALA A 234 -2.58 11.97 13.76
CA ALA A 234 -2.00 12.90 14.73
C ALA A 234 -2.16 14.36 14.30
N VAL A 235 -1.84 14.68 13.05
CA VAL A 235 -1.95 16.05 12.49
C VAL A 235 -3.39 16.53 12.55
N LYS A 236 -4.35 15.72 12.11
CA LYS A 236 -5.77 16.08 12.13
C LYS A 236 -6.32 16.24 13.55
N THR A 237 -5.90 15.39 14.47
CA THR A 237 -6.34 15.44 15.87
C THR A 237 -5.75 16.65 16.59
N VAL A 238 -4.43 16.88 16.48
CA VAL A 238 -3.72 17.98 17.16
C VAL A 238 -4.11 19.34 16.61
N SER A 239 -4.41 19.45 15.32
CA SER A 239 -4.86 20.71 14.71
C SER A 239 -6.32 21.07 15.02
N GLY A 240 -7.05 20.21 15.74
CA GLY A 240 -8.46 20.44 16.09
C GLY A 240 -9.45 20.21 14.95
N GLN A 241 -9.00 19.81 13.75
CA GLN A 241 -9.89 19.38 12.67
C GLN A 241 -10.67 18.11 13.04
N GLY A 242 -10.02 17.22 13.81
CA GLY A 242 -10.56 15.91 14.14
C GLY A 242 -10.66 14.99 12.93
N LEU A 243 -11.17 13.79 13.15
CA LEU A 243 -11.58 12.88 12.08
C LEU A 243 -13.05 13.12 11.78
N GLN A 244 -13.44 12.86 10.54
CA GLN A 244 -14.84 12.96 10.13
C GLN A 244 -15.77 12.10 10.98
N SER A 245 -16.99 12.62 11.22
CA SER A 245 -18.06 11.87 11.88
C SER A 245 -18.33 10.55 11.16
N GLY A 246 -18.56 9.46 11.89
CA GLY A 246 -18.73 8.11 11.33
C GLY A 246 -17.43 7.31 11.23
N VAL A 247 -16.26 7.97 11.29
CA VAL A 247 -14.97 7.25 11.27
C VAL A 247 -14.79 6.42 12.53
N PHE A 248 -15.16 6.98 13.69
CA PHE A 248 -14.94 6.32 14.99
C PHE A 248 -15.74 5.02 15.08
N GLU A 249 -17.02 5.05 14.71
CA GLU A 249 -17.95 3.93 14.78
C GLU A 249 -17.51 2.77 13.88
N ASN A 250 -17.13 3.08 12.63
CA ASN A 250 -16.56 2.12 11.71
C ASN A 250 -15.20 1.58 12.20
N TRP A 251 -14.38 2.44 12.81
CA TRP A 251 -13.09 2.06 13.38
C TRP A 251 -13.25 1.12 14.57
N LEU A 252 -14.23 1.34 15.46
CA LEU A 252 -14.49 0.48 16.61
C LEU A 252 -14.73 -0.97 16.18
N ALA A 253 -15.53 -1.16 15.12
CA ALA A 253 -15.84 -2.48 14.57
C ALA A 253 -14.63 -3.10 13.84
N ALA A 254 -13.91 -2.31 13.03
CA ALA A 254 -12.90 -2.84 12.13
C ALA A 254 -11.49 -2.96 12.75
N ALA A 255 -11.08 -2.03 13.62
CA ALA A 255 -9.74 -2.00 14.22
C ALA A 255 -9.29 -3.33 14.86
N PRO A 256 -10.11 -4.04 15.67
CA PRO A 256 -9.69 -5.31 16.25
C PRO A 256 -9.43 -6.40 15.21
N VAL A 257 -10.17 -6.41 14.11
CA VAL A 257 -9.96 -7.37 13.02
C VAL A 257 -8.65 -7.06 12.30
N VAL A 258 -8.42 -5.78 12.00
CA VAL A 258 -7.29 -5.31 11.20
C VAL A 258 -5.97 -5.43 11.94
N ALA A 259 -5.97 -5.24 13.27
CA ALA A 259 -4.80 -5.42 14.13
C ALA A 259 -4.18 -6.83 14.00
N LEU A 260 -5.00 -7.84 13.73
CA LEU A 260 -4.57 -9.23 13.49
C LEU A 260 -4.39 -9.54 12.01
N GLY A 261 -5.35 -9.14 11.17
CA GLY A 261 -5.40 -9.52 9.76
C GLY A 261 -4.21 -9.02 8.94
N ALA A 262 -3.70 -7.83 9.22
CA ALA A 262 -2.54 -7.28 8.51
C ALA A 262 -1.22 -8.07 8.79
N PRO A 263 -0.81 -8.32 10.05
CA PRO A 263 0.29 -9.24 10.34
C PRO A 263 0.09 -10.65 9.77
N LEU A 264 -1.14 -11.17 9.77
CA LEU A 264 -1.45 -12.47 9.18
C LEU A 264 -1.21 -12.48 7.66
N GLY A 265 -1.57 -11.41 6.96
CA GLY A 265 -1.22 -11.21 5.54
C GLY A 265 0.28 -11.30 5.29
N VAL A 266 1.08 -10.59 6.09
CA VAL A 266 2.56 -10.64 6.02
C VAL A 266 3.09 -12.05 6.23
N PHE A 267 2.49 -12.79 7.16
CA PHE A 267 2.89 -14.16 7.49
C PHE A 267 2.54 -15.16 6.39
N ILE A 268 1.33 -15.09 5.85
CA ILE A 268 0.81 -16.03 4.86
C ILE A 268 1.47 -15.82 3.49
N VAL A 269 1.73 -14.58 3.08
CA VAL A 269 2.40 -14.30 1.80
C VAL A 269 3.82 -14.87 1.75
N ALA A 270 4.48 -15.02 2.90
CA ALA A 270 5.76 -15.69 3.01
C ALA A 270 5.69 -17.20 2.72
N ARG A 271 4.50 -17.80 2.73
CA ARG A 271 4.25 -19.24 2.43
C ARG A 271 3.63 -19.47 1.07
N ILE A 272 2.62 -18.69 0.68
CA ILE A 272 1.87 -18.86 -0.58
C ILE A 272 2.61 -18.22 -1.77
N GLY A 273 3.55 -17.30 -1.49
CA GLY A 273 4.22 -16.50 -2.49
C GLY A 273 3.47 -15.20 -2.78
N ARG A 274 4.21 -14.19 -3.24
CA ARG A 274 3.69 -12.82 -3.43
C ARG A 274 2.92 -12.65 -4.74
N LYS A 275 3.28 -13.43 -5.76
CA LYS A 275 2.74 -13.34 -7.11
C LYS A 275 1.23 -13.59 -7.19
N PRO A 276 0.67 -14.68 -6.62
CA PRO A 276 -0.78 -14.93 -6.71
C PRO A 276 -1.59 -13.86 -5.97
N THR A 277 -1.13 -13.44 -4.80
CA THR A 277 -1.79 -12.38 -4.02
C THR A 277 -1.80 -11.07 -4.80
N LEU A 278 -0.66 -10.66 -5.39
CA LEU A 278 -0.60 -9.46 -6.22
C LEU A 278 -1.55 -9.52 -7.41
N MET A 279 -1.72 -10.68 -8.06
CA MET A 279 -2.69 -10.82 -9.16
C MET A 279 -4.12 -10.56 -8.71
N VAL A 280 -4.53 -11.19 -7.60
CA VAL A 280 -5.89 -11.04 -7.08
C VAL A 280 -6.16 -9.57 -6.74
N VAL A 281 -5.27 -8.94 -5.99
CA VAL A 281 -5.50 -7.55 -5.57
C VAL A 281 -5.38 -6.57 -6.74
N ALA A 282 -4.47 -6.80 -7.70
CA ALA A 282 -4.39 -6.00 -8.91
C ALA A 282 -5.69 -6.08 -9.74
N THR A 283 -6.30 -7.26 -9.82
CA THR A 283 -7.60 -7.46 -10.48
C THR A 283 -8.70 -6.69 -9.75
N LEU A 284 -8.72 -6.73 -8.41
CA LEU A 284 -9.67 -5.97 -7.61
C LEU A 284 -9.53 -4.46 -7.80
N CYS A 285 -8.31 -3.94 -7.95
CA CYS A 285 -8.09 -2.51 -8.21
C CYS A 285 -8.69 -2.07 -9.56
N VAL A 286 -8.50 -2.88 -10.61
CA VAL A 286 -9.10 -2.62 -11.92
C VAL A 286 -10.63 -2.73 -11.85
N GLY A 287 -11.15 -3.75 -11.17
CA GLY A 287 -12.59 -3.91 -10.95
C GLY A 287 -13.20 -2.73 -10.19
N GLN A 288 -12.51 -2.24 -9.16
CA GLN A 288 -12.93 -1.07 -8.38
C GLN A 288 -12.94 0.22 -9.21
N PHE A 289 -12.02 0.38 -10.15
CA PHE A 289 -12.06 1.51 -11.09
C PHE A 289 -13.26 1.43 -12.04
N VAL A 290 -13.52 0.26 -12.62
CA VAL A 290 -14.71 0.04 -13.45
C VAL A 290 -15.99 0.30 -12.65
N TRP A 291 -16.06 -0.16 -11.40
CA TRP A 291 -17.16 0.13 -10.48
C TRP A 291 -17.32 1.64 -10.27
N THR A 292 -16.23 2.35 -10.00
CA THR A 292 -16.25 3.80 -9.76
C THR A 292 -16.80 4.55 -10.98
N LEU A 293 -16.34 4.19 -12.19
CA LEU A 293 -16.85 4.78 -13.43
C LEU A 293 -18.34 4.50 -13.65
N PHE A 294 -18.80 3.29 -13.34
CA PHE A 294 -20.22 2.92 -13.49
C PHE A 294 -21.12 3.60 -12.46
N SER A 295 -20.68 3.66 -11.20
CA SER A 295 -21.42 4.30 -10.10
C SER A 295 -21.56 5.81 -10.32
N GLU A 296 -20.49 6.47 -10.77
CA GLU A 296 -20.45 7.92 -10.95
C GLU A 296 -20.77 8.37 -12.39
N GLN A 297 -21.18 7.45 -13.28
CA GLN A 297 -21.37 7.74 -14.73
C GLN A 297 -22.32 8.91 -15.00
N LYS A 298 -23.35 9.09 -14.16
CA LYS A 298 -24.34 10.17 -14.30
C LYS A 298 -23.73 11.54 -14.03
N VAL A 299 -22.77 11.62 -13.11
CA VAL A 299 -22.09 12.86 -12.72
C VAL A 299 -20.89 13.11 -13.65
N LEU A 300 -20.16 12.06 -14.01
CA LEU A 300 -18.98 12.13 -14.88
C LEU A 300 -19.33 12.48 -16.34
N GLY A 301 -20.44 11.93 -16.84
CA GLY A 301 -20.73 11.92 -18.27
C GLY A 301 -19.63 11.24 -19.09
N LEU A 302 -19.71 11.38 -20.42
CA LEU A 302 -18.72 10.79 -21.32
C LEU A 302 -17.34 11.43 -21.16
N SER A 303 -17.28 12.75 -20.96
CA SER A 303 -16.02 13.49 -20.81
C SER A 303 -15.26 13.07 -19.55
N GLY A 304 -15.93 12.93 -18.40
CA GLY A 304 -15.29 12.48 -17.16
C GLY A 304 -14.75 11.07 -17.25
N ILE A 305 -15.46 10.16 -17.94
CA ILE A 305 -15.00 8.80 -18.20
C ILE A 305 -13.74 8.83 -19.10
N LEU A 306 -13.76 9.58 -20.20
CA LEU A 306 -12.62 9.69 -21.11
C LEU A 306 -11.39 10.31 -20.42
N ILE A 307 -11.58 11.34 -19.61
CA ILE A 307 -10.51 11.95 -18.81
C ILE A 307 -9.93 10.93 -17.83
N SER A 308 -10.77 10.14 -17.15
CA SER A 308 -10.32 9.12 -16.21
C SER A 308 -9.52 8.00 -16.90
N LEU A 309 -9.99 7.53 -18.06
CA LEU A 309 -9.26 6.55 -18.87
C LEU A 309 -7.93 7.10 -19.39
N PHE A 310 -7.93 8.35 -19.86
CA PHE A 310 -6.71 9.04 -20.27
C PHE A 310 -5.73 9.18 -19.11
N ALA A 311 -6.21 9.52 -17.90
CA ALA A 311 -5.39 9.64 -16.71
C ALA A 311 -4.73 8.31 -16.33
N VAL A 312 -5.45 7.18 -16.43
CA VAL A 312 -4.85 5.84 -16.27
C VAL A 312 -3.77 5.60 -17.31
N GLY A 313 -4.03 5.91 -18.59
CA GLY A 313 -3.04 5.80 -19.66
C GLY A 313 -1.78 6.64 -19.40
N ALA A 314 -1.96 7.87 -18.93
CA ALA A 314 -0.87 8.77 -18.56
C ALA A 314 -0.05 8.24 -17.39
N CYS A 315 -0.69 7.71 -16.35
CA CYS A 315 -0.01 7.06 -15.22
C CYS A 315 0.79 5.83 -15.67
N LEU A 316 0.23 4.99 -16.54
CA LEU A 316 0.93 3.83 -17.10
C LEU A 316 2.15 4.23 -17.94
N ALA A 317 2.02 5.27 -18.77
CA ALA A 317 3.16 5.83 -19.51
C ALA A 317 4.24 6.37 -18.56
N GLY A 318 3.82 7.00 -17.46
CA GLY A 318 4.71 7.42 -16.37
C GLY A 318 5.47 6.24 -15.75
N PHE A 319 4.78 5.13 -15.45
CA PHE A 319 5.43 3.92 -14.91
C PHE A 319 6.42 3.29 -15.88
N GLU A 320 6.11 3.20 -17.18
CA GLU A 320 7.07 2.71 -18.18
C GLU A 320 8.28 3.64 -18.31
N ARG A 321 8.09 4.96 -18.18
CA ARG A 321 9.22 5.91 -18.15
C ARG A 321 10.10 5.73 -16.91
N LEU A 322 9.50 5.55 -15.73
CA LEU A 322 10.25 5.27 -14.50
C LEU A 322 11.04 3.96 -14.60
N ARG A 323 10.44 2.95 -15.24
CA ARG A 323 11.09 1.66 -15.53
C ARG A 323 12.27 1.81 -16.49
N GLY A 324 12.11 2.60 -17.56
CA GLY A 324 13.20 2.93 -18.49
C GLY A 324 14.38 3.62 -17.79
N TRP A 325 14.10 4.60 -16.95
CA TRP A 325 15.12 5.22 -16.09
C TRP A 325 15.79 4.24 -15.14
N GLY A 326 15.03 3.32 -14.55
CA GLY A 326 15.59 2.24 -13.75
C GLY A 326 16.56 1.36 -14.55
N ALA A 327 16.21 0.99 -15.79
CA ALA A 327 17.07 0.19 -16.65
C ALA A 327 18.40 0.92 -17.00
N GLU A 328 18.32 2.22 -17.30
CA GLU A 328 19.51 3.06 -17.55
C GLU A 328 20.41 3.15 -16.32
N LEU A 329 19.83 3.37 -15.13
CA LEU A 329 20.57 3.48 -13.87
C LEU A 329 21.27 2.17 -13.48
N VAL A 330 20.66 1.03 -13.78
CA VAL A 330 21.22 -0.30 -13.52
C VAL A 330 22.23 -0.72 -14.60
N GLY A 331 22.33 0.03 -15.71
CA GLY A 331 23.20 -0.29 -16.82
C GLY A 331 22.74 -1.50 -17.64
N GLU A 332 21.43 -1.81 -17.63
CA GLU A 332 20.84 -2.84 -18.47
C GLU A 332 20.94 -2.39 -19.94
N ASN A 333 21.96 -2.87 -20.64
CA ASN A 333 22.08 -2.66 -22.08
C ASN A 333 20.90 -3.37 -22.78
N PRO A 334 20.12 -2.70 -23.66
CA PRO A 334 18.99 -3.32 -24.37
C PRO A 334 19.36 -4.58 -25.19
N SER A 335 20.66 -4.80 -25.41
CA SER A 335 21.23 -5.94 -26.13
C SER A 335 21.41 -7.23 -25.31
N GLN A 336 21.10 -7.23 -24.00
CA GLN A 336 21.13 -8.45 -23.18
C GLN A 336 19.70 -8.95 -22.85
N THR A 337 18.84 -9.00 -23.85
CA THR A 337 17.77 -10.01 -23.81
C THR A 337 18.47 -11.35 -24.04
N PRO A 338 18.34 -12.38 -23.17
CA PRO A 338 18.85 -13.70 -23.53
C PRO A 338 18.07 -14.13 -24.78
N SER A 339 18.74 -14.10 -25.93
CA SER A 339 18.17 -14.63 -27.16
C SER A 339 17.80 -16.08 -26.86
N LYS A 340 16.59 -16.49 -27.24
CA LYS A 340 16.14 -17.89 -27.14
C LYS A 340 17.08 -18.86 -27.89
N GLU A 341 18.00 -18.36 -28.71
CA GLU A 341 19.03 -19.13 -29.40
C GLU A 341 20.18 -19.59 -28.49
N GLY A 342 20.53 -18.85 -27.44
CA GLY A 342 21.61 -19.24 -26.51
C GLY A 342 21.25 -20.48 -25.70
N ALA A 343 19.99 -20.61 -25.27
CA ALA A 343 19.51 -21.75 -24.47
C ALA A 343 19.30 -23.05 -25.28
N VAL A 344 19.18 -22.94 -26.61
CA VAL A 344 19.07 -24.11 -27.50
C VAL A 344 20.45 -24.68 -27.82
N LEU A 345 21.47 -23.82 -27.98
CA LEU A 345 22.84 -24.26 -28.25
C LEU A 345 23.48 -24.96 -27.04
N THR A 346 23.19 -24.54 -25.81
CA THR A 346 23.69 -25.25 -24.61
C THR A 346 23.06 -26.64 -24.46
N LYS A 347 21.77 -26.79 -24.81
CA LYS A 347 21.09 -28.10 -24.77
C LYS A 347 21.53 -29.07 -25.87
N LEU A 348 22.00 -28.56 -27.01
CA LEU A 348 22.54 -29.38 -28.11
C LEU A 348 24.00 -29.79 -27.89
N ALA A 349 24.74 -29.04 -27.07
CA ALA A 349 26.10 -29.42 -26.66
C ALA A 349 26.05 -30.56 -25.64
N ASP A 350 25.19 -30.47 -24.62
CA ASP A 350 25.03 -31.52 -23.60
C ASP A 350 24.45 -32.84 -24.13
N SER A 351 23.77 -32.83 -25.29
CA SER A 351 23.22 -34.05 -25.91
C SER A 351 24.15 -34.73 -26.91
N ARG A 352 25.36 -34.19 -27.15
CA ARG A 352 26.36 -34.80 -28.04
C ARG A 352 27.45 -35.55 -27.29
N ASP A 353 27.57 -35.33 -25.98
CA ASP A 353 28.55 -35.97 -25.11
C ASP A 353 27.95 -37.06 -24.19
N SER A 354 26.73 -37.53 -24.48
CA SER A 354 26.06 -38.63 -23.77
C SER A 354 25.91 -39.90 -24.62
#